data_AF-A0A5C6PDH1-F1
#
_entry.id   AF-A0A5C6PDH1-F1
#
_cell.length_a   1.000
_cell.length_b   1.000
_cell.length_c   1.000
_cell.angle_alpha   90.00
_cell.angle_beta   90.00
_cell.angle_gamma   90.00
#
_symmetry.space_group_name_H-M   'P 1'
#
loop_
_entity.id
_entity.type
_entity.pdbx_description
1 polymer ?
#
loop_
_entity_poly.entity_id
_entity_poly.type
_entity_poly.pdbx_seq_one_letter_code
_entity_poly.pdbx_strand_id
1 'polypeptide(L)'
;MATVKPQQKKGSALKKSKSPHKVQRFTDVRGLLCIERMVSSVEETPEPICTDIVGQIPEWIDGNFLRNGPGKFEIGNQKFNHWFDGMALLHQFKIARGQVTYKSRFLSSDSYQANKENNRITVFPLFRIIPKLK
;
A
#
# COMPACT_ATOMS: atom_id res chain seq x y z
N MET A 1 -8.86 -66.35 14.10
CA MET A 1 -8.60 -65.48 12.93
C MET A 1 -9.10 -64.08 13.25
N ALA A 2 -8.17 -63.16 13.57
CA ALA A 2 -8.25 -61.71 13.34
C ALA A 2 -7.10 -61.07 14.16
N THR A 3 -5.92 -61.00 13.56
CA THR A 3 -4.72 -60.37 14.12
C THR A 3 -4.81 -58.86 13.93
N VAL A 4 -4.86 -58.11 15.03
CA VAL A 4 -4.75 -56.65 15.04
C VAL A 4 -3.30 -56.27 14.66
N LYS A 5 -3.11 -55.59 13.54
CA LYS A 5 -1.83 -54.97 13.15
C LYS A 5 -1.86 -53.47 13.49
N PRO A 6 -0.84 -52.90 14.14
CA PRO A 6 -0.76 -51.46 14.36
C PRO A 6 -0.34 -50.75 13.07
N GLN A 7 -1.17 -49.83 12.58
CA GLN A 7 -0.81 -48.96 11.46
C GLN A 7 -0.02 -47.74 11.96
N GLN A 8 1.27 -47.73 11.63
CA GLN A 8 2.15 -46.57 11.70
C GLN A 8 1.60 -45.44 10.82
N LYS A 9 1.29 -44.28 11.42
CA LYS A 9 1.06 -43.04 10.68
C LYS A 9 2.38 -42.55 10.08
N LYS A 10 2.51 -42.67 8.75
CA LYS A 10 3.59 -42.03 7.97
C LYS A 10 3.40 -40.50 8.04
N GLY A 11 4.39 -39.81 8.60
CA GLY A 11 4.51 -38.35 8.49
C GLY A 11 4.73 -37.97 7.03
N SER A 12 3.88 -37.08 6.49
CA SER A 12 4.03 -36.55 5.14
C SER A 12 4.43 -35.07 5.20
N ALA A 13 5.66 -34.85 4.75
CA ALA A 13 6.29 -33.66 4.20
C ALA A 13 5.63 -32.28 4.44
N LEU A 14 6.34 -31.43 5.19
CA LEU A 14 6.16 -29.98 5.19
C LEU A 14 6.29 -29.47 3.74
N LYS A 15 5.22 -28.85 3.23
CA LYS A 15 5.26 -28.06 1.99
C LYS A 15 6.20 -26.88 2.20
N LYS A 16 7.32 -26.87 1.47
CA LYS A 16 8.31 -25.78 1.44
C LYS A 16 7.61 -24.46 1.11
N SER A 17 7.78 -23.49 2.00
CA SER A 17 7.35 -22.10 1.79
C SER A 17 8.11 -21.50 0.60
N LYS A 18 7.38 -20.74 -0.22
CA LYS A 18 7.91 -20.04 -1.40
C LYS A 18 9.07 -19.14 -0.99
N SER A 19 10.15 -19.16 -1.76
CA SER A 19 11.32 -18.31 -1.60
C SER A 19 10.92 -16.83 -1.53
N PRO A 20 11.53 -16.02 -0.64
CA PRO A 20 11.26 -14.60 -0.62
C PRO A 20 11.71 -13.99 -1.95
N HIS A 21 10.83 -13.22 -2.57
CA HIS A 21 11.16 -12.43 -3.75
C HIS A 21 12.41 -11.60 -3.45
N LYS A 22 13.48 -11.82 -4.24
CA LYS A 22 14.73 -11.08 -4.10
C LYS A 22 14.48 -9.63 -4.49
N VAL A 23 14.26 -8.77 -3.50
CA VAL A 23 14.14 -7.31 -3.72
C VAL A 23 15.49 -6.83 -4.21
N GLN A 24 15.58 -6.53 -5.51
CA GLN A 24 16.76 -5.89 -6.10
C GLN A 24 16.79 -4.44 -5.61
N ARG A 25 17.56 -4.18 -4.55
CA ARG A 25 17.88 -2.81 -4.13
C ARG A 25 18.84 -2.22 -5.15
N PHE A 26 18.41 -1.15 -5.81
CA PHE A 26 19.12 -0.53 -6.95
C PHE A 26 20.36 0.29 -6.55
N THR A 27 20.68 0.42 -5.26
CA THR A 27 21.77 1.30 -4.79
C THR A 27 22.48 0.72 -3.57
N ASP A 28 23.81 0.56 -3.65
CA ASP A 28 24.71 0.23 -2.51
C ASP A 28 25.01 1.47 -1.65
N VAL A 29 23.99 2.28 -1.37
CA VAL A 29 24.09 3.41 -0.44
C VAL A 29 23.56 2.97 0.92
N ARG A 30 24.38 3.16 1.96
CA ARG A 30 24.05 2.84 3.34
C ARG A 30 23.80 4.14 4.11
N GLY A 31 22.81 4.13 5.00
CA GLY A 31 22.52 5.28 5.87
C GLY A 31 21.57 6.34 5.28
N LEU A 32 21.19 6.25 4.00
CA LEU A 32 20.10 7.08 3.46
C LEU A 32 18.75 6.43 3.73
N LEU A 33 17.76 7.26 4.08
CA LEU A 33 16.36 6.84 4.19
C LEU A 33 15.89 6.33 2.83
N CYS A 34 15.50 5.05 2.77
CA CYS A 34 14.93 4.47 1.57
C CYS A 34 13.54 5.04 1.34
N ILE A 35 13.35 5.77 0.23
CA ILE A 35 12.04 6.34 -0.14
C ILE A 35 11.06 5.29 -0.68
N GLU A 36 11.49 4.05 -0.91
CA GLU A 36 10.68 2.96 -1.47
C GLU A 36 9.32 2.83 -0.74
N ARG A 37 9.33 2.91 0.59
CA ARG A 37 8.10 2.84 1.41
C ARG A 37 7.16 4.03 1.22
N MET A 38 7.68 5.18 0.82
CA MET A 38 6.88 6.38 0.53
C MET A 38 6.22 6.30 -0.85
N VAL A 39 6.78 5.52 -1.77
CA VAL A 39 6.29 5.33 -3.15
C VAL A 39 5.75 3.92 -3.40
N SER A 40 5.28 3.27 -2.34
CA SER A 40 4.62 1.95 -2.41
C SER A 40 3.12 2.08 -2.21
N SER A 41 2.35 1.20 -2.85
CA SER A 41 0.89 1.18 -2.69
C SER A 41 0.48 0.87 -1.27
N VAL A 42 -0.59 1.53 -0.84
CA VAL A 42 -1.25 1.30 0.44
C VAL A 42 -2.73 1.05 0.21
N GLU A 43 -3.36 0.36 1.16
CA GLU A 43 -4.81 0.26 1.21
C GLU A 43 -5.40 1.48 1.91
N GLU A 44 -6.60 1.87 1.50
CA GLU A 44 -7.31 2.96 2.17
C GLU A 44 -7.80 2.54 3.57
N THR A 45 -8.05 3.53 4.42
CA THR A 45 -8.56 3.33 5.78
C THR A 45 -9.80 4.21 5.94
N PRO A 46 -10.97 3.79 5.43
CA PRO A 46 -12.15 4.64 5.35
C PRO A 46 -12.73 4.94 6.74
N GLU A 47 -12.63 3.97 7.65
CA GLU A 47 -13.05 4.13 9.04
C GLU A 47 -11.97 4.84 9.86
N PRO A 48 -12.32 5.84 10.69
CA PRO A 48 -11.34 6.54 11.52
C PRO A 48 -10.66 5.60 12.52
N ILE A 49 -9.33 5.64 12.55
CA ILE A 49 -8.52 4.95 13.56
C ILE A 49 -7.91 5.95 14.53
N CYS A 50 -7.78 5.56 15.80
CA CYS A 50 -7.07 6.36 16.80
C CYS A 50 -5.56 6.33 16.54
N THR A 51 -4.87 7.42 16.88
CA THR A 51 -3.41 7.52 16.76
C THR A 51 -2.75 7.62 18.13
N ASP A 52 -1.53 7.09 18.24
CA ASP A 52 -0.70 7.28 19.43
C ASP A 52 -0.12 8.70 19.45
N ILE A 53 -0.44 9.46 20.51
CA ILE A 53 0.01 10.84 20.67
C ILE A 53 1.21 10.86 21.61
N VAL A 54 2.31 11.49 21.16
CA VAL A 54 3.48 11.77 21.98
C VAL A 54 3.55 13.27 22.26
N GLY A 55 3.55 13.66 23.53
CA GLY A 55 3.48 15.06 23.95
C GLY A 55 2.03 15.54 24.17
N GLN A 56 1.82 16.85 24.03
CA GLN A 56 0.52 17.49 24.21
C GLN A 56 0.13 18.31 22.98
N ILE A 57 -1.10 18.13 22.51
CA ILE A 57 -1.65 18.91 21.39
C ILE A 57 -2.20 20.22 21.96
N PRO A 58 -1.80 21.40 21.44
CA PRO A 58 -2.33 22.68 21.88
C PRO A 58 -3.85 22.76 21.74
N GLU A 59 -4.53 23.28 22.76
CA GLU A 59 -6.01 23.32 22.80
C GLU A 59 -6.64 24.16 21.69
N TRP A 60 -5.90 25.13 21.14
CA TRP A 60 -6.35 25.98 20.05
C TRP A 60 -6.33 25.26 18.68
N ILE A 61 -5.78 24.05 18.58
CA ILE A 61 -5.83 23.24 17.37
C ILE A 61 -7.06 22.34 17.42
N ASP A 62 -8.11 22.74 16.71
CA ASP A 62 -9.32 21.94 16.48
C ASP A 62 -9.71 22.03 15.00
N GLY A 63 -9.80 20.88 14.34
CA GLY A 63 -10.16 20.83 12.92
C GLY A 63 -9.67 19.57 12.19
N ASN A 64 -9.64 19.68 10.86
CA ASN A 64 -9.21 18.59 9.98
C ASN A 64 -7.99 19.04 9.18
N PHE A 65 -6.87 18.33 9.34
CA PHE A 65 -5.71 18.47 8.48
C PHE A 65 -5.83 17.47 7.31
N LEU A 66 -5.87 18.01 6.10
CA LEU A 66 -6.02 17.23 4.87
C LEU A 66 -4.73 17.26 4.06
N ARG A 67 -4.30 16.09 3.58
CA ARG A 67 -3.16 15.95 2.65
C ARG A 67 -3.55 15.06 1.48
N ASN A 68 -3.15 15.46 0.28
CA ASN A 68 -3.24 14.62 -0.92
C ASN A 68 -1.88 14.02 -1.26
N GLY A 69 -1.87 12.83 -1.83
CA GLY A 69 -0.67 12.17 -2.33
C GLY A 69 -1.00 10.91 -3.13
N PRO A 70 -0.02 10.34 -3.86
CA PRO A 70 -0.20 9.06 -4.52
C PRO A 70 -0.29 7.92 -3.48
N GLY A 71 -1.29 7.05 -3.60
CA GLY A 71 -1.47 5.90 -2.71
C GLY A 71 -1.61 4.55 -3.42
N LYS A 72 -1.72 4.54 -4.75
CA LYS A 72 -1.75 3.31 -5.57
C LYS A 72 -0.83 3.46 -6.78
N PHE A 73 0.15 2.57 -6.88
CA PHE A 73 1.17 2.53 -7.93
C PHE A 73 1.00 1.32 -8.88
N GLU A 74 0.00 0.48 -8.67
CA GLU A 74 -0.34 -0.65 -9.53
C GLU A 74 -1.85 -0.86 -9.63
N ILE A 75 -2.29 -1.31 -10.81
CA ILE A 75 -3.68 -1.67 -11.11
C ILE A 75 -3.66 -2.93 -11.97
N GLY A 76 -4.26 -4.01 -11.46
CA GLY A 76 -4.11 -5.34 -12.04
C GLY A 76 -2.63 -5.74 -12.14
N ASN A 77 -2.19 -6.09 -13.34
CA ASN A 77 -0.79 -6.48 -13.61
C ASN A 77 0.08 -5.30 -14.10
N GLN A 78 -0.46 -4.09 -14.18
CA GLN A 78 0.24 -2.91 -14.68
C GLN A 78 0.70 -2.00 -13.54
N LYS A 79 1.86 -1.38 -13.72
CA LYS A 79 2.48 -0.49 -12.72
C LYS A 79 2.72 0.89 -13.32
N PHE A 80 2.59 1.92 -12.48
CA PHE A 80 3.02 3.26 -12.78
C PHE A 80 4.55 3.35 -12.65
N ASN A 81 5.20 3.99 -13.62
CA ASN A 81 6.66 4.13 -13.64
C ASN A 81 7.14 5.45 -13.03
N HIS A 82 6.21 6.34 -12.66
CA HIS A 82 6.51 7.63 -12.08
C HIS A 82 5.67 7.86 -10.84
N TRP A 83 6.30 8.40 -9.80
CA TRP A 83 5.64 8.68 -8.51
C TRP A 83 4.42 9.62 -8.61
N PHE A 84 4.37 10.51 -9.60
CA PHE A 84 3.20 11.40 -9.82
C PHE A 84 2.05 10.77 -10.62
N ASP A 85 2.24 9.59 -11.20
CA ASP A 85 1.17 8.90 -11.93
C ASP A 85 0.31 8.01 -11.03
N GLY A 86 0.71 7.83 -9.76
CA GLY A 86 -0.05 7.04 -8.81
C GLY A 86 -1.44 7.62 -8.53
N MET A 87 -2.42 6.77 -8.20
CA MET A 87 -3.78 7.21 -7.90
C MET A 87 -3.82 8.02 -6.60
N ALA A 88 -4.56 9.13 -6.63
CA ALA A 88 -4.66 10.06 -5.51
C ALA A 88 -5.39 9.42 -4.31
N LEU A 89 -4.74 9.50 -3.15
CA LEU A 89 -5.25 9.10 -1.85
C LEU A 89 -5.30 10.35 -0.97
N LEU A 90 -6.50 10.64 -0.47
CA LEU A 90 -6.71 11.72 0.49
C LEU A 90 -6.51 11.18 1.90
N HIS A 91 -5.69 11.87 2.67
CA HIS A 91 -5.43 11.62 4.08
C HIS A 91 -6.11 12.69 4.92
N GLN A 92 -6.75 12.30 6.01
CA GLN A 92 -7.33 13.21 7.00
C GLN A 92 -6.80 12.86 8.39
N PHE A 93 -6.32 13.89 9.09
CA PHE A 93 -6.12 13.87 10.53
C PHE A 93 -7.14 14.79 11.17
N LYS A 94 -8.10 14.22 11.89
CA LYS A 94 -9.09 15.00 12.65
C LYS A 94 -8.55 15.21 14.06
N ILE A 95 -8.38 16.47 14.44
CA ILE A 95 -7.86 16.88 15.74
C ILE A 95 -9.01 17.54 16.49
N ALA A 96 -9.38 17.01 17.65
CA ALA A 96 -10.42 17.60 18.49
C ALA A 96 -10.18 17.23 19.96
N ARG A 97 -10.20 18.24 20.84
CA ARG A 97 -10.04 18.05 22.31
C ARG A 97 -8.81 17.22 22.67
N GLY A 98 -7.67 17.52 22.06
CA GLY A 98 -6.41 16.82 22.31
C GLY A 98 -6.33 15.38 21.78
N GLN A 99 -7.35 14.89 21.06
CA GLN A 99 -7.35 13.59 20.41
C GLN A 99 -7.18 13.72 18.90
N VAL A 100 -6.57 12.72 18.27
CA VAL A 100 -6.37 12.66 16.83
C VAL A 100 -6.87 11.33 16.29
N THR A 101 -7.64 11.40 15.20
CA THR A 101 -7.97 10.23 14.40
C THR A 101 -7.46 10.38 12.98
N TYR A 102 -7.08 9.25 12.39
CA TYR A 102 -6.63 9.16 11.00
C TYR A 102 -7.66 8.41 10.16
N LYS A 103 -7.88 8.87 8.94
CA LYS A 103 -8.54 8.09 7.89
C LYS A 103 -7.98 8.44 6.53
N SER A 104 -8.15 7.55 5.56
CA SER A 104 -7.78 7.79 4.18
C SER A 104 -8.76 7.16 3.20
N ARG A 105 -8.95 7.80 2.04
CA ARG A 105 -9.81 7.30 0.96
C ARG A 105 -9.21 7.67 -0.40
N PHE A 106 -9.31 6.76 -1.35
CA PHE A 106 -8.95 7.06 -2.73
C PHE A 106 -9.92 8.12 -3.28
N LEU A 107 -9.37 9.09 -4.01
CA LEU A 107 -10.18 10.07 -4.70
C LEU A 107 -10.92 9.37 -5.84
N SER A 108 -12.25 9.42 -5.80
CA SER A 108 -13.14 8.86 -6.82
C SER A 108 -13.14 9.68 -8.12
N SER A 109 -11.97 9.87 -8.70
CA SER A 109 -11.77 10.51 -10.01
C SER A 109 -12.17 9.57 -11.15
N ASP A 110 -12.51 10.12 -12.31
CA ASP A 110 -12.82 9.35 -13.52
C ASP A 110 -11.70 8.37 -13.87
N SER A 111 -10.44 8.80 -13.77
CA SER A 111 -9.27 7.94 -13.99
C SER A 111 -9.20 6.78 -13.01
N TYR A 112 -9.48 7.02 -11.73
CA TYR A 112 -9.48 5.96 -10.71
C TYR A 112 -10.59 4.95 -10.98
N GLN A 113 -11.81 5.40 -11.28
CA GLN A 113 -12.95 4.53 -11.54
C GLN A 113 -12.75 3.71 -12.82
N ALA A 114 -12.36 4.36 -13.93
CA ALA A 114 -12.09 3.67 -15.18
C ALA A 114 -10.98 2.61 -15.03
N ASN A 115 -9.92 2.90 -14.28
CA ASN A 115 -8.85 1.95 -14.07
C ASN A 115 -9.28 0.79 -13.16
N LYS A 116 -10.06 1.07 -12.10
CA LYS A 116 -10.59 0.08 -11.16
C LYS A 116 -11.58 -0.87 -11.84
N GLU A 117 -12.52 -0.35 -12.62
CA GLU A 117 -13.52 -1.13 -13.35
C GLU A 117 -12.90 -2.06 -14.39
N ASN A 118 -11.87 -1.59 -15.10
CA ASN A 118 -11.20 -2.36 -16.15
C ASN A 118 -10.02 -3.21 -15.63
N ASN A 119 -9.68 -3.12 -14.35
CA ASN A 119 -8.53 -3.77 -13.72
C ASN A 119 -7.20 -3.59 -14.50
N ARG A 120 -7.01 -2.39 -15.07
CA ARG A 120 -5.81 -2.00 -15.84
C ARG A 120 -5.68 -0.48 -15.85
N ILE A 121 -4.52 0.04 -16.24
CA ILE A 121 -4.33 1.46 -16.51
C ILE A 121 -4.99 1.77 -17.87
N THR A 122 -6.18 2.35 -17.80
CA THR A 122 -7.01 2.74 -18.95
C THR A 122 -6.70 4.16 -19.41
N VAL A 123 -6.45 5.07 -18.46
CA VAL A 123 -6.05 6.46 -18.75
C VAL A 123 -4.54 6.55 -18.87
N PHE A 124 -4.06 7.25 -19.91
CA PHE A 124 -2.62 7.41 -20.15
C PHE A 124 -1.96 8.16 -18.99
N PRO A 125 -0.93 7.57 -18.33
CA PRO A 125 -0.17 8.27 -17.31
C PRO A 125 0.58 9.45 -17.91
N LEU A 126 0.62 10.56 -17.17
CA LEU A 126 1.21 11.81 -17.66
C LEU A 126 2.72 11.68 -17.86
N PHE A 127 3.40 10.95 -16.97
CA PHE A 127 4.85 10.77 -17.00
C PHE A 127 5.29 9.42 -17.58
N ARG A 128 4.52 8.86 -18.51
CA ARG A 128 4.91 7.63 -19.21
C ARG A 128 6.11 7.90 -20.13
N ILE A 129 7.30 7.58 -19.66
CA ILE A 129 8.49 7.48 -20.51
C ILE A 129 8.28 6.29 -21.45
N ILE A 130 8.01 6.56 -22.73
CA ILE A 130 8.00 5.53 -23.77
C ILE A 130 9.43 4.97 -23.83
N PRO A 131 9.65 3.67 -23.55
CA PRO A 131 10.95 3.08 -23.86
C PRO A 131 11.09 3.22 -25.38
N LYS A 132 12.13 3.94 -25.84
CA LYS A 132 12.48 3.92 -27.26
C LYS A 132 12.62 2.46 -27.65
N LEU A 133 11.73 1.99 -28.52
CA LEU A 133 11.91 0.72 -29.22
C LEU A 133 13.28 0.81 -29.90
N LYS A 134 14.20 -0.07 -29.50
CA LYS A 134 15.42 -0.33 -30.27
C LYS A 134 15.06 -1.22 -31.45
#